data_AF-A0A9P9G1J4-F1
#
_entry.id   AF-A0A9P9G1J4-F1
#
_cell.length_a   1.000
_cell.length_b   1.000
_cell.length_c   1.000
_cell.angle_alpha   90.00
_cell.angle_beta   90.00
_cell.angle_gamma   90.00
#
_symmetry.space_group_name_H-M   'P 1'
#
loop_
_entity.id
_entity.type
_entity.pdbx_description
1 polymer ?
#
loop_
_entity_poly.entity_id
_entity_poly.type
_entity_poly.pdbx_seq_one_letter_code
_entity_poly.pdbx_strand_id
1 'polypeptide(L)'
;MSQKALLLEEVGKPLVLLVKVLVAGLNPHDQRTRDAGLFVTSMPYVLASDLVGEVVTVGTGEYSAKFTLGERVFGHTFAEGGFHNDFNGAQQYALVDARFVGRVASSGLSNDEASTIPVIVLAGFIALFASSSHGLPLPFSPEVKSFDFASVTLLVIGGGSNTRRALGVAALSNTKKGTLITLRRPDGDFDTARIGSKSAGYKRRLMLGVSPVHPDVTMGSFEVIKGLNADAINKALDQYRDGKGAKMNIHPWE
;
A
#
# COMPACT_ATOMS: atom_id res chain seq x y z
N MET A 1 -24.09 15.71 16.72
CA MET A 1 -23.09 15.44 17.78
C MET A 1 -21.75 15.25 17.10
N SER A 2 -20.81 16.21 17.22
CA SER A 2 -19.47 16.05 16.65
C SER A 2 -18.60 15.26 17.63
N GLN A 3 -18.21 14.06 17.25
CA GLN A 3 -17.30 13.23 18.04
C GLN A 3 -15.90 13.85 17.93
N LYS A 4 -15.52 14.66 18.93
CA LYS A 4 -14.13 15.10 19.13
C LYS A 4 -13.38 13.99 19.87
N ALA A 5 -12.90 12.99 19.15
CA ALA A 5 -11.91 12.07 19.67
C ALA A 5 -10.53 12.55 19.22
N LEU A 6 -9.91 13.42 20.02
CA LEU A 6 -8.48 13.65 19.95
C LEU A 6 -7.88 12.79 21.07
N LEU A 7 -7.47 11.57 20.73
CA LEU A 7 -6.61 10.77 21.59
C LEU A 7 -5.21 11.37 21.44
N LEU A 8 -4.75 12.10 22.45
CA LEU A 8 -3.43 12.69 22.48
C LEU A 8 -2.55 11.81 23.37
N GLU A 9 -1.80 10.89 22.77
CA GLU A 9 -0.75 10.14 23.48
C GLU A 9 0.59 10.88 23.42
N GLU A 10 1.46 10.61 24.39
CA GLU A 10 2.81 11.16 24.43
C GLU A 10 3.63 10.64 23.24
N VAL A 11 4.00 11.55 22.34
CA VAL A 11 4.90 11.26 21.21
C VAL A 11 6.33 11.15 21.76
N GLY A 12 6.76 9.92 22.08
CA GLY A 12 8.06 9.72 22.73
C GLY A 12 8.70 8.34 22.60
N LYS A 13 8.05 7.38 21.93
CA LYS A 13 8.65 6.07 21.65
C LYS A 13 9.73 6.21 20.55
N PRO A 14 10.83 5.44 20.59
CA PRO A 14 12.05 5.68 19.81
C PRO A 14 11.95 5.50 18.27
N LEU A 15 10.74 5.44 17.71
CA LEU A 15 10.50 5.07 16.31
C LEU A 15 9.32 5.79 15.65
N VAL A 16 8.62 6.67 16.36
CA VAL A 16 7.37 7.26 15.85
C VAL A 16 7.58 8.68 15.32
N LEU A 17 6.94 8.98 14.18
CA LEU A 17 6.70 10.34 13.72
C LEU A 17 5.22 10.66 13.96
N LEU A 18 4.93 11.89 14.40
CA LEU A 18 3.56 12.42 14.31
C LEU A 18 3.42 13.13 12.97
N VAL A 19 2.39 12.76 12.22
CA VAL A 19 2.08 13.38 10.93
C VAL A 19 0.72 14.05 10.93
N LYS A 20 0.64 15.21 10.27
CA LYS A 20 -0.63 15.77 9.80
C LYS A 20 -1.06 14.98 8.58
N VAL A 21 -2.16 14.24 8.68
CA VAL A 21 -2.64 13.37 7.58
C VAL A 21 -3.17 14.25 6.45
N LEU A 22 -2.55 14.16 5.28
CA LEU A 22 -2.96 14.88 4.07
C LEU A 22 -3.95 14.04 3.25
N VAL A 23 -3.69 12.74 3.15
CA VAL A 23 -4.53 11.78 2.43
C VAL A 23 -4.59 10.48 3.23
N ALA A 24 -5.78 9.94 3.44
CA ALA A 24 -5.99 8.61 4.00
C ALA A 24 -6.60 7.68 2.93
N GLY A 25 -5.95 6.57 2.63
CA GLY A 25 -6.39 5.64 1.61
C GLY A 25 -7.27 4.54 2.20
N LEU A 26 -8.52 4.43 1.71
CA LEU A 26 -9.36 3.26 2.00
C LEU A 26 -9.00 2.10 1.07
N ASN A 27 -9.25 0.89 1.56
CA ASN A 27 -8.98 -0.37 0.90
C ASN A 27 -10.12 -1.37 1.15
N PRO A 28 -10.21 -2.47 0.38
CA PRO A 28 -11.25 -3.48 0.57
C PRO A 28 -11.29 -4.09 1.98
N HIS A 29 -10.16 -4.16 2.68
CA HIS A 29 -10.15 -4.67 4.06
C HIS A 29 -10.78 -3.71 5.05
N ASP A 30 -10.77 -2.38 4.82
CA ASP A 30 -11.47 -1.41 5.69
C ASP A 30 -12.98 -1.67 5.72
N GLN A 31 -13.56 -2.11 4.60
CA GLN A 31 -14.96 -2.55 4.56
C GLN A 31 -15.16 -3.79 5.45
N ARG A 32 -14.25 -4.76 5.41
CA ARG A 32 -14.33 -5.95 6.27
C ARG A 32 -14.07 -5.63 7.74
N THR A 33 -13.24 -4.64 8.02
CA THR A 33 -13.02 -4.11 9.37
C THR A 33 -14.32 -3.53 9.92
N ARG A 34 -15.02 -2.71 9.13
CA ARG A 34 -16.33 -2.16 9.51
C ARG A 34 -17.41 -3.24 9.68
N ASP A 35 -17.54 -4.15 8.71
CA ASP A 35 -18.71 -5.04 8.63
C ASP A 35 -18.56 -6.31 9.48
N ALA A 36 -17.33 -6.81 9.64
CA ALA A 36 -17.06 -8.10 10.28
C ALA A 36 -16.03 -8.02 11.41
N GLY A 37 -15.53 -6.82 11.74
CA GLY A 37 -14.53 -6.64 12.80
C GLY A 37 -13.13 -7.16 12.42
N LEU A 38 -12.83 -7.36 11.13
CA LEU A 38 -11.49 -7.75 10.69
C LEU A 38 -10.46 -6.73 11.21
N PHE A 39 -9.43 -7.19 11.94
CA PHE A 39 -8.37 -6.35 12.53
C PHE A 39 -8.80 -5.43 13.69
N VAL A 40 -10.07 -5.47 14.13
CA VAL A 40 -10.53 -4.70 15.29
C VAL A 40 -10.04 -5.39 16.57
N THR A 41 -9.22 -4.70 17.34
CA THR A 41 -8.72 -5.16 18.65
C THR A 41 -9.51 -4.58 19.82
N SER A 42 -10.03 -3.35 19.66
CA SER A 42 -10.90 -2.67 20.62
C SER A 42 -11.77 -1.64 19.90
N MET A 43 -12.82 -1.18 20.58
CA MET A 43 -13.71 -0.14 20.09
C MET A 43 -13.56 1.13 20.95
N PRO A 44 -13.66 2.35 20.36
CA PRO A 44 -13.86 2.64 18.94
C PRO A 44 -12.64 2.22 18.08
N TYR A 45 -12.83 2.06 16.76
CA TYR A 45 -11.76 1.73 15.81
C TYR A 45 -11.71 2.74 14.67
N VAL A 46 -10.52 3.27 14.36
CA VAL A 46 -10.26 4.23 13.28
C VAL A 46 -9.87 3.47 12.01
N LEU A 47 -10.45 3.79 10.86
CA LEU A 47 -10.18 3.12 9.58
C LEU A 47 -9.02 3.76 8.80
N ALA A 48 -8.75 3.23 7.60
CA ALA A 48 -7.74 3.63 6.63
C ALA A 48 -6.32 3.31 7.12
N SER A 49 -5.75 2.23 6.58
CA SER A 49 -4.40 1.79 6.94
C SER A 49 -3.31 2.21 5.96
N ASP A 50 -3.65 2.97 4.93
CA ASP A 50 -2.71 3.72 4.10
C ASP A 50 -2.85 5.21 4.41
N LEU A 51 -1.72 5.92 4.52
CA LEU A 51 -1.76 7.36 4.65
C LEU A 51 -0.58 8.05 3.97
N VAL A 52 -0.79 9.32 3.64
CA VAL A 52 0.22 10.32 3.33
C VAL A 52 0.09 11.44 4.33
N GLY A 53 1.19 11.83 4.95
CA GLY A 53 1.20 12.86 5.97
C GLY A 53 2.42 13.76 5.90
N GLU A 54 2.28 14.94 6.46
CA GLU A 54 3.38 15.88 6.69
C GLU A 54 3.90 15.71 8.12
N VAL A 55 5.21 15.54 8.30
CA VAL A 55 5.82 15.35 9.62
C VAL A 55 5.69 16.64 10.44
N VAL A 56 4.97 16.56 11.56
CA VAL A 56 4.79 17.68 12.50
C VAL A 56 5.53 17.45 13.83
N THR A 57 5.95 16.22 14.11
CA THR A 57 6.86 15.93 15.23
C THR A 57 7.74 14.74 14.87
N VAL A 58 9.02 14.85 15.17
CA VAL A 58 10.01 13.77 15.01
C VAL A 58 10.25 13.15 16.38
N GLY A 59 10.00 11.85 16.52
CA GLY A 59 10.31 11.12 17.75
C GLY A 59 11.81 10.97 17.99
N THR A 60 12.16 10.34 19.11
CA THR A 60 13.55 9.99 19.41
C THR A 60 14.01 8.80 18.56
N GLY A 61 15.31 8.51 18.52
CA GLY A 61 15.88 7.33 17.87
C GLY A 61 16.40 7.52 16.44
N GLU A 62 17.26 6.59 16.00
CA GLU A 62 18.03 6.71 14.76
C GLU A 62 17.18 6.69 13.48
N TYR A 63 16.00 6.06 13.51
CA TYR A 63 15.10 5.99 12.36
C TYR A 63 14.34 7.29 12.21
N SER A 64 13.78 7.81 13.30
CA SER A 64 13.09 9.10 13.36
C SER A 64 14.03 10.25 12.96
N ALA A 65 15.29 10.21 13.42
CA ALA A 65 16.30 11.23 13.13
C ALA A 65 16.63 11.41 11.63
N LYS A 66 16.17 10.50 10.76
CA LYS A 66 16.32 10.60 9.29
C LYS A 66 15.28 11.53 8.66
N PHE A 67 14.29 11.99 9.41
CA PHE A 67 13.18 12.81 8.91
C PHE A 67 13.20 14.22 9.51
N THR A 68 12.58 15.16 8.80
CA THR A 68 12.53 16.57 9.20
C THR A 68 11.09 17.09 9.24
N LEU A 69 10.83 18.14 10.02
CA LEU A 69 9.51 18.78 10.07
C LEU A 69 9.12 19.32 8.68
N GLY A 70 7.86 19.18 8.32
CA GLY A 70 7.34 19.55 6.99
C GLY A 70 7.60 18.52 5.90
N GLU A 71 8.38 17.47 6.17
CA GLU A 71 8.64 16.42 5.20
C GLU A 71 7.38 15.57 4.96
N ARG A 72 7.10 15.27 3.68
CA ARG A 72 5.95 14.43 3.32
C ARG A 72 6.35 12.97 3.22
N VAL A 73 5.65 12.14 3.97
CA VAL A 73 5.85 10.69 4.03
C VAL A 73 4.57 9.96 3.67
N PHE A 74 4.72 8.74 3.16
CA PHE A 74 3.62 7.83 2.91
C PHE A 74 3.95 6.45 3.48
N GLY A 75 2.94 5.72 3.94
CA GLY A 75 3.18 4.42 4.55
C GLY A 75 1.93 3.71 5.00
N HIS A 76 2.17 2.53 5.55
CA HIS A 76 1.13 1.68 6.11
C HIS A 76 1.11 1.81 7.64
N THR A 77 -0.07 1.73 8.22
CA THR A 77 -0.30 1.98 9.66
C THR A 77 -0.04 0.75 10.55
N PHE A 78 0.47 -0.35 9.96
CA PHE A 78 0.85 -1.55 10.70
C PHE A 78 2.29 -1.42 11.18
N ALA A 79 2.45 -0.80 12.34
CA ALA A 79 3.71 -0.72 13.07
C ALA A 79 3.85 -1.85 14.12
N GLU A 80 5.04 -1.96 14.72
CA GLU A 80 5.29 -2.88 15.83
C GLU A 80 4.37 -2.53 17.02
N GLY A 81 3.46 -3.46 17.35
CA GLY A 81 2.35 -3.26 18.30
C GLY A 81 0.95 -3.18 17.67
N GLY A 82 0.84 -3.38 16.35
CA GLY A 82 -0.33 -3.27 15.46
C GLY A 82 -1.77 -3.22 16.01
N PHE A 83 -2.62 -2.53 15.24
CA PHE A 83 -4.06 -2.28 15.42
C PHE A 83 -4.45 -1.12 16.36
N HIS A 84 -3.50 -0.26 16.75
CA HIS A 84 -3.81 0.95 17.51
C HIS A 84 -4.37 2.04 16.60
N ASN A 85 -5.46 2.68 17.06
CA ASN A 85 -6.10 3.78 16.34
C ASN A 85 -5.15 4.94 16.06
N ASP A 86 -4.16 5.18 16.92
CA ASP A 86 -3.25 6.31 16.77
C ASP A 86 -2.44 6.26 15.48
N PHE A 87 -2.33 5.08 14.86
CA PHE A 87 -1.61 4.92 13.60
C PHE A 87 -2.50 5.07 12.37
N ASN A 88 -3.83 4.93 12.50
CA ASN A 88 -4.74 4.86 11.35
C ASN A 88 -5.02 6.24 10.73
N GLY A 89 -5.36 6.28 9.44
CA GLY A 89 -5.37 7.49 8.63
C GLY A 89 -6.70 8.26 8.62
N ALA A 90 -7.84 7.67 8.97
CA ALA A 90 -9.14 8.34 8.93
C ALA A 90 -9.36 9.34 10.11
N GLN A 91 -8.37 10.22 10.30
CA GLN A 91 -8.28 11.25 11.31
C GLN A 91 -7.32 12.36 10.84
N GLN A 92 -7.23 13.46 11.58
CA GLN A 92 -6.42 14.63 11.19
C GLN A 92 -4.91 14.44 11.44
N TYR A 93 -4.56 13.66 12.46
CA TYR A 93 -3.18 13.37 12.84
C TYR A 93 -3.04 11.88 13.15
N ALA A 94 -1.91 11.31 12.80
CA ALA A 94 -1.60 9.91 13.07
C ALA A 94 -0.12 9.73 13.38
N LEU A 95 0.19 8.68 14.13
CA LEU A 95 1.54 8.17 14.30
C LEU A 95 1.91 7.29 13.10
N VAL A 96 3.18 7.34 12.72
CA VAL A 96 3.76 6.39 11.78
C VAL A 96 5.11 5.90 12.29
N ASP A 97 5.43 4.65 11.98
CA ASP A 97 6.73 4.08 12.29
C ASP A 97 7.75 4.50 11.24
N ALA A 98 8.80 5.20 11.68
CA ALA A 98 9.87 5.71 10.82
C ALA A 98 10.61 4.61 10.04
N ARG A 99 10.50 3.33 10.44
CA ARG A 99 11.07 2.19 9.71
C ARG A 99 10.25 1.80 8.47
N PHE A 100 8.95 2.13 8.45
CA PHE A 100 7.99 1.60 7.47
C PHE A 100 7.35 2.69 6.60
N VAL A 101 7.92 3.90 6.59
CA VAL A 101 7.46 5.00 5.73
C VAL A 101 8.47 5.34 4.64
N GLY A 102 7.94 5.70 3.47
CA GLY A 102 8.70 6.25 2.34
C GLY A 102 8.52 7.76 2.23
N ARG A 103 9.45 8.42 1.52
CA ARG A 103 9.37 9.86 1.21
C ARG A 103 8.58 10.09 -0.06
N VAL A 104 7.66 11.06 -0.05
CA VAL A 104 6.88 11.42 -1.24
C VAL A 104 7.74 12.20 -2.24
N ALA A 105 8.51 13.19 -1.80
CA ALA A 105 9.23 14.11 -2.68
C ALA A 105 10.21 13.43 -3.65
N SER A 106 10.87 12.33 -3.24
CA SER A 106 11.81 11.58 -4.06
C SER A 106 11.16 10.60 -5.03
N SER A 107 9.84 10.44 -4.98
CA SER A 107 9.12 9.44 -5.77
C SER A 107 8.57 9.96 -7.11
N GLY A 108 8.44 11.29 -7.26
CA GLY A 108 7.75 11.91 -8.40
C GLY A 108 6.23 11.76 -8.39
N LEU A 109 5.65 11.27 -7.28
CA LEU A 109 4.21 11.05 -7.13
C LEU A 109 3.52 12.23 -6.45
N SER A 110 2.26 12.46 -6.79
CA SER A 110 1.35 13.26 -5.97
C SER A 110 1.04 12.57 -4.63
N ASN A 111 0.49 13.33 -3.67
CA ASN A 111 0.04 12.76 -2.40
C ASN A 111 -1.01 11.67 -2.64
N ASP A 112 -1.99 11.93 -3.50
CA ASP A 112 -3.00 10.95 -3.82
C ASP A 112 -2.43 9.64 -4.39
N GLU A 113 -1.54 9.75 -5.38
CA GLU A 113 -0.89 8.57 -5.98
C GLU A 113 -0.06 7.80 -4.94
N ALA A 114 0.70 8.50 -4.09
CA ALA A 114 1.50 7.89 -3.04
C ALA A 114 0.65 7.12 -2.02
N SER A 115 -0.56 7.59 -1.70
CA SER A 115 -1.48 6.90 -0.79
C SER A 115 -2.02 5.57 -1.33
N THR A 116 -1.90 5.32 -2.64
CA THR A 116 -2.39 4.08 -3.28
C THR A 116 -1.42 2.90 -3.22
N ILE A 117 -0.23 3.11 -2.68
CA ILE A 117 0.92 2.20 -2.76
C ILE A 117 1.10 1.30 -1.52
N PRO A 118 0.98 1.77 -0.25
CA PRO A 118 1.58 1.06 0.88
C PRO A 118 1.07 -0.37 1.09
N VAL A 119 -0.24 -0.57 1.31
CA VAL A 119 -0.77 -1.91 1.61
C VAL A 119 -0.59 -2.89 0.47
N ILE A 120 -0.77 -2.42 -0.78
CA ILE A 120 -0.76 -3.30 -1.95
C ILE A 120 0.65 -3.81 -2.25
N VAL A 121 1.68 -2.98 -2.05
CA VAL A 121 3.07 -3.39 -2.17
C VAL A 121 3.47 -4.27 -1.00
N LEU A 122 3.13 -3.88 0.24
CA LEU A 122 3.45 -4.65 1.43
C LEU A 122 2.85 -6.07 1.37
N ALA A 123 1.56 -6.19 1.08
CA ALA A 123 0.87 -7.47 0.99
C ALA A 123 1.46 -8.37 -0.10
N GLY A 124 1.77 -7.80 -1.28
CA GLY A 124 2.40 -8.55 -2.36
C GLY A 124 3.82 -9.00 -2.02
N PHE A 125 4.59 -8.14 -1.35
CA PHE A 125 5.96 -8.45 -0.95
C PHE A 125 5.99 -9.58 0.09
N ILE A 126 5.13 -9.50 1.11
CA ILE A 126 4.96 -10.57 2.11
C ILE A 126 4.51 -11.86 1.42
N ALA A 127 3.53 -11.80 0.51
CA ALA A 127 3.03 -12.99 -0.16
C ALA A 127 4.10 -13.72 -0.99
N LEU A 128 5.06 -13.01 -1.57
CA LEU A 128 6.10 -13.59 -2.42
C LEU A 128 7.32 -14.05 -1.62
N PHE A 129 7.79 -13.24 -0.67
CA PHE A 129 9.13 -13.39 -0.11
C PHE A 129 9.17 -13.82 1.37
N ALA A 130 8.08 -13.66 2.12
CA ALA A 130 8.07 -14.11 3.51
C ALA A 130 8.20 -15.64 3.56
N SER A 131 8.99 -16.16 4.49
CA SER A 131 9.15 -17.60 4.70
C SER A 131 7.85 -18.29 5.13
N SER A 132 6.90 -17.53 5.70
CA SER A 132 5.56 -17.99 6.06
C SER A 132 4.58 -18.07 4.88
N SER A 133 4.99 -17.63 3.68
CA SER A 133 4.17 -17.64 2.46
C SER A 133 4.85 -18.47 1.36
N HIS A 134 5.19 -17.89 0.20
CA HIS A 134 5.89 -18.60 -0.88
C HIS A 134 7.39 -18.72 -0.65
N GLY A 135 7.99 -17.90 0.21
CA GLY A 135 9.42 -17.99 0.57
C GLY A 135 10.39 -17.88 -0.60
N LEU A 136 10.02 -17.14 -1.66
CA LEU A 136 10.95 -16.87 -2.76
C LEU A 136 12.14 -16.05 -2.22
N PRO A 137 13.36 -16.27 -2.74
CA PRO A 137 14.49 -15.46 -2.33
C PRO A 137 14.26 -14.00 -2.72
N LEU A 138 14.71 -13.10 -1.87
CA LEU A 138 14.61 -11.67 -2.13
C LEU A 138 15.42 -11.33 -3.39
N PRO A 139 14.92 -10.44 -4.26
CA PRO A 139 15.59 -10.10 -5.53
C PRO A 139 16.98 -9.47 -5.32
N PHE A 140 17.26 -8.99 -4.10
CA PHE A 140 18.50 -8.36 -3.68
C PHE A 140 19.31 -9.20 -2.67
N SER A 141 18.88 -10.43 -2.33
CA SER A 141 19.69 -11.30 -1.46
C SER A 141 20.71 -12.13 -2.25
N PRO A 142 21.79 -12.61 -1.61
CA PRO A 142 22.73 -13.52 -2.25
C PRO A 142 22.10 -14.84 -2.74
N GLU A 143 21.04 -15.31 -2.06
CA GLU A 143 20.35 -16.58 -2.36
C GLU A 143 19.73 -16.61 -3.77
N VAL A 144 19.44 -15.44 -4.34
CA VAL A 144 18.90 -15.29 -5.69
C VAL A 144 19.79 -15.95 -6.75
N LYS A 145 21.11 -16.08 -6.49
CA LYS A 145 22.08 -16.66 -7.43
C LYS A 145 21.94 -18.18 -7.58
N SER A 146 21.55 -18.87 -6.51
CA SER A 146 21.44 -20.34 -6.49
C SER A 146 20.02 -20.84 -6.71
N PHE A 147 19.01 -19.97 -6.59
CA PHE A 147 17.61 -20.35 -6.75
C PHE A 147 17.23 -20.58 -8.21
N ASP A 148 16.56 -21.71 -8.49
CA ASP A 148 16.12 -22.04 -9.84
C ASP A 148 14.76 -21.43 -10.20
N PHE A 149 14.76 -20.13 -10.52
CA PHE A 149 13.55 -19.42 -10.95
C PHE A 149 12.87 -20.02 -12.19
N ALA A 150 13.61 -20.78 -13.02
CA ALA A 150 13.03 -21.41 -14.21
C ALA A 150 12.01 -22.51 -13.86
N SER A 151 12.16 -23.14 -12.68
CA SER A 151 11.21 -24.12 -12.16
C SER A 151 9.92 -23.50 -11.59
N VAL A 152 9.90 -22.18 -11.37
CA VAL A 152 8.79 -21.49 -10.71
C VAL A 152 7.85 -20.88 -11.74
N THR A 153 6.57 -21.22 -11.65
CA THR A 153 5.49 -20.57 -12.39
C THR A 153 4.58 -19.83 -11.41
N LEU A 154 4.46 -18.50 -11.56
CA LEU A 154 3.57 -17.68 -10.75
C LEU A 154 2.27 -17.38 -11.50
N LEU A 155 1.15 -17.83 -10.96
CA LEU A 155 -0.19 -17.45 -11.39
C LEU A 155 -0.77 -16.39 -10.44
N VAL A 156 -1.03 -15.19 -10.95
CA VAL A 156 -1.64 -14.11 -10.15
C VAL A 156 -3.11 -13.94 -10.55
N ILE A 157 -4.00 -14.45 -9.69
CA ILE A 157 -5.45 -14.25 -9.83
C ILE A 157 -5.80 -12.82 -9.35
N GLY A 158 -6.62 -12.10 -10.11
CA GLY A 158 -6.96 -10.70 -9.80
C GLY A 158 -5.83 -9.68 -10.09
N GLY A 159 -4.83 -10.04 -10.91
CA GLY A 159 -3.71 -9.18 -11.30
C GLY A 159 -4.04 -8.06 -12.30
N GLY A 160 -5.28 -7.53 -12.28
CA GLY A 160 -5.71 -6.45 -13.17
C GLY A 160 -5.03 -5.10 -12.87
N SER A 161 -4.62 -4.87 -11.62
CA SER A 161 -3.98 -3.62 -11.20
C SER A 161 -2.48 -3.57 -11.57
N ASN A 162 -2.01 -2.39 -12.02
CA ASN A 162 -0.62 -2.20 -12.45
C ASN A 162 0.41 -2.47 -11.34
N THR A 163 0.09 -2.15 -10.09
CA THR A 163 0.99 -2.33 -8.94
C THR A 163 1.30 -3.80 -8.68
N ARG A 164 0.30 -4.69 -8.75
CA ARG A 164 0.49 -6.14 -8.57
C ARG A 164 1.32 -6.76 -9.70
N ARG A 165 1.21 -6.22 -10.92
CA ARG A 165 1.95 -6.69 -12.10
C ARG A 165 3.42 -6.29 -12.05
N ALA A 166 3.72 -5.03 -11.70
CA ALA A 166 5.08 -4.53 -11.58
C ALA A 166 5.86 -5.30 -10.49
N LEU A 167 5.24 -5.55 -9.34
CA LEU A 167 5.85 -6.38 -8.29
C LEU A 167 6.08 -7.83 -8.75
N GLY A 168 5.10 -8.41 -9.45
CA GLY A 168 5.24 -9.76 -10.02
C GLY A 168 6.42 -9.87 -10.99
N VAL A 169 6.67 -8.84 -11.83
CA VAL A 169 7.87 -8.80 -12.69
C VAL A 169 9.13 -8.52 -11.88
N ALA A 170 9.10 -7.60 -10.93
CA ALA A 170 10.25 -7.28 -10.07
C ALA A 170 10.75 -8.52 -9.31
N ALA A 171 9.85 -9.43 -8.95
CA ALA A 171 10.16 -10.71 -8.30
C ALA A 171 10.78 -11.76 -9.24
N LEU A 172 10.74 -11.59 -10.57
CA LEU A 172 11.39 -12.51 -11.49
C LEU A 172 12.92 -12.34 -11.47
N SER A 173 13.64 -13.41 -11.78
CA SER A 173 15.10 -13.40 -11.87
C SER A 173 15.64 -12.35 -12.85
N ASN A 174 16.82 -11.80 -12.53
CA ASN A 174 17.60 -11.00 -13.48
C ASN A 174 18.46 -11.90 -14.37
N THR A 175 18.90 -13.08 -13.91
CA THR A 175 19.88 -13.94 -14.59
C THR A 175 19.28 -15.07 -15.41
N LYS A 176 18.00 -15.40 -15.20
CA LYS A 176 17.26 -16.42 -15.96
C LYS A 176 15.88 -15.92 -16.39
N LYS A 177 15.39 -16.41 -17.53
CA LYS A 177 14.12 -15.95 -18.11
C LYS A 177 12.90 -16.51 -17.38
N GLY A 178 12.17 -15.68 -16.64
CA GLY A 178 10.93 -16.05 -15.95
C GLY A 178 9.66 -15.90 -16.79
N THR A 179 8.51 -16.36 -16.29
CA THR A 179 7.19 -16.13 -16.93
C THR A 179 6.20 -15.52 -15.93
N LEU A 180 5.60 -14.39 -16.28
CA LEU A 180 4.47 -13.80 -15.57
C LEU A 180 3.18 -14.06 -16.36
N ILE A 181 2.16 -14.62 -15.71
CA ILE A 181 0.82 -14.79 -16.29
C ILE A 181 -0.16 -13.83 -15.60
N THR A 182 -0.81 -12.96 -16.38
CA THR A 182 -1.78 -11.97 -15.87
C THR A 182 -3.10 -12.02 -16.62
N LEU A 183 -4.16 -11.52 -16.00
CA LEU A 183 -5.51 -11.39 -16.59
C LEU A 183 -5.73 -10.07 -17.37
N ARG A 184 -4.72 -9.21 -17.48
CA ARG A 184 -4.75 -7.96 -18.28
C ARG A 184 -3.74 -8.04 -19.41
N ARG A 185 -4.08 -7.50 -20.59
CA ARG A 185 -3.18 -7.41 -21.75
C ARG A 185 -1.83 -6.80 -21.36
N PRO A 186 -0.72 -7.36 -21.83
CA PRO A 186 0.62 -6.80 -21.65
C PRO A 186 0.83 -5.57 -22.54
N ASP A 187 0.00 -4.53 -22.39
CA ASP A 187 0.14 -3.31 -23.16
C ASP A 187 1.27 -2.46 -22.55
N GLY A 188 2.21 -2.00 -23.39
CA GLY A 188 3.40 -1.25 -22.99
C GLY A 188 4.48 -2.11 -22.32
N ASP A 189 5.69 -1.58 -22.23
CA ASP A 189 6.76 -2.16 -21.42
C ASP A 189 6.68 -1.66 -19.98
N PHE A 190 7.14 -2.46 -19.02
CA PHE A 190 7.29 -1.99 -17.65
C PHE A 190 8.44 -0.99 -17.58
N ASP A 191 8.24 0.07 -16.80
CA ASP A 191 9.30 1.01 -16.46
C ASP A 191 10.47 0.27 -15.78
N THR A 192 11.60 0.21 -16.46
CA THR A 192 12.81 -0.49 -16.00
C THR A 192 13.36 0.10 -14.70
N ALA A 193 13.10 1.38 -14.41
CA ALA A 193 13.44 1.98 -13.12
C ALA A 193 12.62 1.39 -11.97
N ARG A 194 11.39 0.92 -12.25
CA ARG A 194 10.49 0.35 -11.24
C ARG A 194 10.67 -1.16 -11.04
N ILE A 195 11.00 -1.90 -12.10
CA ILE A 195 11.12 -3.37 -12.04
C ILE A 195 12.57 -3.88 -11.92
N GLY A 196 13.56 -2.99 -12.07
CA GLY A 196 14.98 -3.36 -12.11
C GLY A 196 15.43 -3.93 -13.46
N SER A 197 16.75 -4.06 -13.65
CA SER A 197 17.34 -4.58 -14.89
C SER A 197 17.10 -6.09 -15.03
N LYS A 198 16.02 -6.45 -15.74
CA LYS A 198 15.71 -7.85 -16.11
C LYS A 198 16.59 -8.31 -17.29
N SER A 199 17.90 -8.44 -17.07
CA SER A 199 18.89 -8.71 -18.13
C SER A 199 18.67 -10.03 -18.89
N ALA A 200 18.13 -11.07 -18.26
CA ALA A 200 17.72 -12.32 -18.91
C ALA A 200 16.31 -12.27 -19.56
N GLY A 201 15.60 -11.16 -19.40
CA GLY A 201 14.23 -10.95 -19.87
C GLY A 201 13.19 -11.80 -19.13
N TYR A 202 11.94 -11.66 -19.55
CA TYR A 202 10.81 -12.44 -19.03
C TYR A 202 9.76 -12.65 -20.13
N LYS A 203 8.96 -13.71 -20.01
CA LYS A 203 7.76 -13.90 -20.85
C LYS A 203 6.55 -13.34 -20.11
N ARG A 204 5.71 -12.58 -20.82
CA ARG A 204 4.38 -12.21 -20.36
C ARG A 204 3.37 -13.08 -21.08
N ARG A 205 2.50 -13.76 -20.33
CA ARG A 205 1.36 -14.47 -20.89
C ARG A 205 0.07 -13.84 -20.39
N LEU A 206 -0.89 -13.72 -21.29
CA LEU A 206 -2.24 -13.28 -20.97
C LEU A 206 -3.11 -14.51 -20.76
N MET A 207 -3.78 -14.60 -19.62
CA MET A 207 -5.00 -15.39 -19.50
C MET A 207 -6.16 -14.44 -19.84
N LEU A 208 -6.93 -14.75 -20.88
CA LEU A 208 -8.02 -13.88 -21.34
C LEU A 208 -9.10 -13.79 -20.24
N GLY A 209 -9.46 -12.56 -19.85
CA GLY A 209 -10.48 -12.27 -18.84
C GLY A 209 -11.29 -11.02 -19.21
N VAL A 210 -12.01 -10.41 -18.27
CA VAL A 210 -12.78 -9.17 -18.51
C VAL A 210 -11.88 -7.91 -18.50
N SER A 211 -10.81 -7.92 -17.69
CA SER A 211 -9.87 -6.80 -17.55
C SER A 211 -9.12 -6.33 -18.83
N PRO A 212 -8.84 -7.17 -19.84
CA PRO A 212 -8.31 -6.75 -21.15
C PRO A 212 -9.32 -6.03 -22.05
N VAL A 213 -10.61 -6.15 -21.76
CA VAL A 213 -11.71 -5.52 -22.51
C VAL A 213 -12.01 -4.12 -21.98
N HIS A 214 -11.67 -3.86 -20.71
CA HIS A 214 -11.85 -2.58 -20.02
C HIS A 214 -10.50 -2.06 -19.47
N PRO A 215 -9.62 -1.48 -20.29
CA PRO A 215 -8.33 -0.95 -19.83
C PRO A 215 -8.47 0.29 -18.93
N ASP A 216 -9.59 0.99 -19.02
CA ASP A 216 -10.00 2.13 -18.20
C ASP A 216 -10.11 1.78 -16.71
N VAL A 217 -10.69 0.62 -16.36
CA VAL A 217 -10.82 0.16 -14.95
C VAL A 217 -9.52 -0.36 -14.33
N THR A 218 -8.40 -0.21 -15.04
CA THR A 218 -7.09 -0.76 -14.63
C THR A 218 -5.98 0.28 -14.56
N MET A 219 -6.29 1.56 -14.83
CA MET A 219 -5.44 2.69 -14.46
C MET A 219 -5.65 3.02 -12.97
N GLY A 220 -4.64 3.61 -12.33
CA GLY A 220 -4.70 4.00 -10.91
C GLY A 220 -5.60 5.21 -10.68
N SER A 221 -6.89 5.08 -10.98
CA SER A 221 -7.91 6.07 -10.65
C SER A 221 -8.30 5.91 -9.19
N PHE A 222 -8.37 7.03 -8.50
CA PHE A 222 -8.94 7.14 -7.16
C PHE A 222 -10.05 8.20 -7.18
N GLU A 223 -11.01 8.06 -6.28
CA GLU A 223 -11.99 9.10 -5.98
C GLU A 223 -11.68 9.75 -4.64
N VAL A 224 -12.12 11.00 -4.47
CA VAL A 224 -11.81 11.79 -3.28
C VAL A 224 -13.06 12.02 -2.44
N ILE A 225 -12.96 11.72 -1.15
CA ILE A 225 -13.89 12.14 -0.11
C ILE A 225 -13.28 13.36 0.59
N LYS A 226 -13.95 14.51 0.49
CA LYS A 226 -13.53 15.72 1.21
C LYS A 226 -13.98 15.63 2.67
N GLY A 227 -13.04 15.88 3.57
CA GLY A 227 -13.24 15.91 5.00
C GLY A 227 -13.45 14.53 5.61
N LEU A 228 -13.50 14.49 6.95
CA LEU A 228 -13.81 13.28 7.72
C LEU A 228 -15.33 13.05 7.77
N ASN A 229 -15.96 12.94 6.60
CA ASN A 229 -17.40 12.72 6.47
C ASN A 229 -17.74 11.22 6.61
N ALA A 230 -18.26 10.84 7.78
CA ALA A 230 -18.61 9.45 8.09
C ALA A 230 -19.62 8.84 7.12
N ASP A 231 -20.61 9.60 6.64
CA ASP A 231 -21.64 9.09 5.72
C ASP A 231 -21.05 8.80 4.34
N ALA A 232 -20.18 9.70 3.84
CA ALA A 232 -19.48 9.51 2.58
C ALA A 232 -18.51 8.31 2.65
N ILE A 233 -17.78 8.17 3.76
CA ILE A 233 -16.90 7.02 4.00
C ILE A 233 -17.71 5.72 4.04
N ASN A 234 -18.83 5.69 4.77
CA ASN A 234 -19.70 4.51 4.83
C ASN A 234 -20.27 4.13 3.46
N LYS A 235 -20.72 5.12 2.68
CA LYS A 235 -21.20 4.89 1.31
C LYS A 235 -20.12 4.29 0.43
N ALA A 236 -18.86 4.74 0.57
CA ALA A 236 -17.75 4.19 -0.18
C ALA A 236 -17.42 2.74 0.23
N LEU A 237 -17.46 2.44 1.53
CA LEU A 237 -17.29 1.07 2.04
C LEU A 237 -18.43 0.14 1.61
N ASP A 238 -19.66 0.65 1.46
CA ASP A 238 -20.77 -0.10 0.87
C ASP A 238 -20.50 -0.46 -0.60
N GLN A 239 -19.88 0.43 -1.38
CA GLN A 239 -19.49 0.10 -2.75
C GLN A 239 -18.46 -1.05 -2.78
N TYR A 240 -17.50 -1.07 -1.84
CA TYR A 240 -16.58 -2.21 -1.71
C TYR A 240 -17.32 -3.52 -1.40
N ARG A 241 -18.28 -3.49 -0.48
CA ARG A 241 -19.10 -4.66 -0.12
C ARG A 241 -19.86 -5.19 -1.33
N ASP A 242 -20.40 -4.30 -2.16
CA ASP A 242 -21.23 -4.64 -3.30
C ASP A 242 -20.41 -4.97 -4.58
N GLY A 243 -19.08 -5.03 -4.48
CA GLY A 243 -18.19 -5.33 -5.60
C GLY A 243 -18.03 -4.21 -6.62
N LYS A 244 -18.43 -2.99 -6.25
CA LYS A 244 -18.38 -1.77 -7.09
C LYS A 244 -17.37 -0.73 -6.59
N GLY A 245 -16.59 -1.06 -5.57
CA GLY A 245 -15.65 -0.13 -4.94
C GLY A 245 -14.51 0.28 -5.86
N ALA A 246 -14.21 1.58 -5.86
CA ALA A 246 -13.00 2.17 -6.43
C ALA A 246 -12.00 2.49 -5.30
N LYS A 247 -10.72 2.73 -5.63
CA LYS A 247 -9.77 3.26 -4.65
C LYS A 247 -10.27 4.62 -4.17
N MET A 248 -10.34 4.83 -2.85
CA MET A 248 -10.83 6.08 -2.27
C MET A 248 -9.76 6.71 -1.41
N ASN A 249 -9.62 8.02 -1.58
CA ASN A 249 -8.75 8.88 -0.80
C ASN A 249 -9.63 9.83 0.02
N ILE A 250 -9.40 9.89 1.32
CA ILE A 250 -10.04 10.86 2.21
C ILE A 250 -9.06 12.02 2.39
N HIS A 251 -9.51 13.26 2.18
CA HIS A 251 -8.74 14.48 2.39
C HIS A 251 -9.23 15.15 3.67
N PRO A 252 -8.62 14.91 4.86
CA PRO A 252 -9.21 15.29 6.14
C PRO A 252 -9.35 16.81 6.37
N TRP A 253 -8.73 17.63 5.52
CA TRP A 253 -8.62 19.08 5.65
C TRP A 253 -9.35 19.87 4.55
N GLU A 254 -10.02 19.20 3.63
CA GLU A 254 -10.89 19.81 2.61
C GLU A 254 -12.37 19.75 3.02
#